data_AF-A0A7J2JYB5-F1
#
_entry.id   AF-A0A7J2JYB5-F1
#
_cell.length_a   1.000
_cell.length_b   1.000
_cell.length_c   1.000
_cell.angle_alpha   90.00
_cell.angle_beta   90.00
_cell.angle_gamma   90.00
#
_symmetry.space_group_name_H-M   'P 1'
#
loop_
_entity.id
_entity.type
_entity.pdbx_description
1 polymer ?
#
loop_
_entity_poly.entity_id
_entity_poly.type
_entity_poly.pdbx_seq_one_letter_code
_entity_poly.pdbx_strand_id
1 'polypeptide(L)'
;MLPLILASSLAGKLGLPKLSRRGKIALVALLLVVPGLCLVGLFSYLTSSVQVWGELKDLRLLEVREGELHLGALVEVGSNTPVSVVVGDVDVRLSWGGRELGRAELARGFMRLDPGASAEVELDVFIWDLEALGGLLSEGLRSGRARVEVEAEGTVRASVLSFRVHRSFCVEVPVPKLGELVSVRELCLGEGLEANATITFRNPYRVTFEIASLDIDLKHDGEGVGHAVLASPQPILVRPCYRADVPIHLAVEPGAVQLLASSLAEDWGLTSEVEGTICLLLSGNPLELHLSGLELRLGAEPTLVAEPMSIGIEGDLFSAEVIVNASLGPLRGSVLILSCQAEAHVDGESLGTISMAEQEIRLGEPCQVHVLLEPDPVGA
;
A
#
# COMPACT_ATOMS: atom_id res chain seq x y z
N MET A 1 -26.50 11.01 11.66
CA MET A 1 -25.15 11.54 11.39
C MET A 1 -24.30 11.53 12.66
N LEU A 2 -23.78 10.36 13.06
CA LEU A 2 -22.79 10.23 14.15
C LEU A 2 -22.19 8.82 14.11
N PRO A 3 -21.16 8.59 13.26
CA PRO A 3 -20.11 7.63 13.61
C PRO A 3 -18.68 8.21 13.38
N LEU A 4 -18.54 9.49 13.04
CA LEU A 4 -17.24 10.10 12.68
C LEU A 4 -16.46 10.72 13.85
N ILE A 5 -17.07 10.89 15.04
CA ILE A 5 -16.45 11.67 16.13
C ILE A 5 -15.57 10.80 17.05
N LEU A 6 -15.81 9.49 17.16
CA LEU A 6 -15.08 8.61 18.10
C LEU A 6 -13.68 8.20 17.62
N ALA A 7 -13.38 8.26 16.32
CA ALA A 7 -12.04 7.96 15.79
C ALA A 7 -10.97 9.02 16.17
N SER A 8 -11.38 10.21 16.62
CA SER A 8 -10.48 11.34 16.85
C SER A 8 -9.80 11.35 18.23
N SER A 9 -10.40 10.71 19.25
CA SER A 9 -9.91 10.76 20.63
C SER A 9 -8.80 9.74 20.94
N LEU A 10 -8.64 8.71 20.09
CA LEU A 10 -7.69 7.59 20.24
C LEU A 10 -6.23 7.93 19.88
N ALA A 11 -5.95 9.09 19.31
CA ALA A 11 -4.60 9.42 18.83
C ALA A 11 -3.63 9.90 19.93
N GLY A 12 -4.11 10.21 21.15
CA GLY A 12 -3.34 10.91 22.18
C GLY A 12 -2.67 10.04 23.25
N LYS A 13 -3.06 8.77 23.41
CA LYS A 13 -2.61 7.94 24.56
C LYS A 13 -1.73 6.74 24.22
N LEU A 14 -1.54 6.43 22.94
CA LEU A 14 -0.64 5.36 22.50
C LEU A 14 0.69 5.97 22.08
N GLY A 15 1.71 5.80 22.94
CA GLY A 15 3.12 6.06 22.66
C GLY A 15 3.66 5.16 21.56
N LEU A 16 3.17 5.35 20.34
CA LEU A 16 3.65 4.74 19.11
C LEU A 16 4.47 5.76 18.34
N PRO A 17 5.60 5.35 17.71
CA PRO A 17 6.40 6.23 16.88
C PRO A 17 5.53 6.86 15.78
N LYS A 18 5.86 8.12 15.44
CA LYS A 18 5.07 9.04 14.60
C LYS A 18 4.54 8.37 13.33
N LEU A 19 3.30 7.88 13.42
CA LEU A 19 2.53 7.33 12.31
C LEU A 19 1.23 8.11 12.20
N SER A 20 0.92 8.53 10.97
CA SER A 20 -0.21 9.40 10.68
C SER A 20 -1.52 8.79 11.20
N ARG A 21 -2.41 9.64 11.74
CA ARG A 21 -3.71 9.26 12.32
C ARG A 21 -4.54 8.32 11.44
N ARG A 22 -4.33 8.34 10.12
CA ARG A 22 -5.05 7.55 9.12
C ARG A 22 -4.58 6.08 9.04
N GLY A 23 -3.28 5.82 9.22
CA GLY A 23 -2.72 4.46 9.18
C GLY A 23 -3.08 3.57 10.38
N LYS A 24 -3.41 4.18 11.53
CA LYS A 24 -3.88 3.45 12.73
C LYS A 24 -5.33 2.98 12.60
N ILE A 25 -6.14 3.66 11.77
CA ILE A 25 -7.54 3.33 11.52
C ILE A 25 -7.65 2.22 10.46
N ALA A 26 -6.76 2.20 9.47
CA ALA A 26 -6.75 1.20 8.40
C ALA A 26 -6.31 -0.21 8.87
N LEU A 27 -5.37 -0.28 9.82
CA LEU A 27 -4.85 -1.52 10.43
C LEU A 27 -5.88 -2.22 11.34
N VAL A 28 -6.84 -1.45 11.87
CA VAL A 28 -7.90 -1.85 12.81
C VAL A 28 -9.25 -2.05 12.10
N ALA A 29 -9.28 -1.90 10.78
CA ALA A 29 -10.51 -1.95 10.02
C ALA A 29 -10.66 -3.24 9.21
N LEU A 30 -9.58 -3.81 8.65
CA LEU A 30 -9.70 -4.84 7.62
C LEU A 30 -10.03 -6.25 8.11
N LEU A 31 -9.56 -6.62 9.30
CA LEU A 31 -9.72 -7.97 9.88
C LEU A 31 -10.39 -7.94 11.25
N LEU A 32 -10.93 -6.79 11.64
CA LEU A 32 -11.35 -6.48 13.01
C LEU A 32 -12.84 -6.09 13.12
N VAL A 33 -13.45 -5.72 12.00
CA VAL A 33 -14.84 -5.27 11.96
C VAL A 33 -15.81 -6.46 12.03
N VAL A 34 -15.38 -7.63 11.58
CA VAL A 34 -16.19 -8.84 11.61
C VAL A 34 -16.57 -9.23 13.05
N PRO A 35 -15.65 -9.54 13.98
CA PRO A 35 -16.07 -10.07 15.29
C PRO A 35 -16.72 -8.96 16.17
N GLY A 36 -16.24 -7.72 16.03
CA GLY A 36 -16.79 -6.56 16.74
C GLY A 36 -18.19 -6.16 16.29
N LEU A 37 -18.49 -6.19 15.00
CA LEU A 37 -19.83 -5.84 14.51
C LEU A 37 -20.86 -6.96 14.68
N CYS A 38 -20.43 -8.22 14.79
CA CYS A 38 -21.32 -9.34 15.07
C CYS A 38 -21.94 -9.24 16.46
N LEU A 39 -21.13 -8.87 17.46
CA LEU A 39 -21.63 -8.60 18.80
C LEU A 39 -22.48 -7.31 18.80
N VAL A 40 -22.04 -6.23 18.15
CA VAL A 40 -22.84 -4.98 18.04
C VAL A 40 -24.20 -5.24 17.39
N GLY A 41 -24.26 -6.03 16.32
CA GLY A 41 -25.49 -6.42 15.63
C GLY A 41 -26.44 -7.21 16.54
N LEU A 42 -25.92 -8.22 17.23
CA LEU A 42 -26.68 -9.05 18.19
C LEU A 42 -27.31 -8.21 19.30
N PHE A 43 -26.60 -7.22 19.83
CA PHE A 43 -27.09 -6.39 20.95
C PHE A 43 -27.90 -5.16 20.52
N SER A 44 -27.71 -4.61 19.31
CA SER A 44 -28.52 -3.49 18.80
C SER A 44 -30.01 -3.82 18.68
N TYR A 45 -30.35 -5.11 18.66
CA TYR A 45 -31.72 -5.61 18.61
C TYR A 45 -32.44 -5.60 19.96
N LEU A 46 -31.72 -5.54 21.08
CA LEU A 46 -32.31 -5.79 22.40
C LEU A 46 -33.30 -4.74 22.86
N THR A 47 -33.13 -3.53 22.37
CA THR A 47 -34.18 -2.51 22.27
C THR A 47 -33.68 -1.53 21.19
N SER A 48 -34.56 -0.92 20.40
CA SER A 48 -34.21 0.19 19.50
C SER A 48 -33.58 1.41 20.21
N SER A 49 -33.44 1.34 21.53
CA SER A 49 -32.91 2.34 22.46
C SER A 49 -31.53 1.98 23.04
N VAL A 50 -31.08 0.73 22.91
CA VAL A 50 -29.79 0.26 23.42
C VAL A 50 -28.72 0.40 22.33
N GLN A 51 -27.77 1.29 22.59
CA GLN A 51 -26.57 1.47 21.77
C GLN A 51 -25.49 0.55 22.30
N VAL A 52 -25.04 -0.35 21.42
CA VAL A 52 -23.88 -1.19 21.66
C VAL A 52 -22.81 -0.82 20.66
N TRP A 53 -21.57 -0.86 21.12
CA TRP A 53 -20.40 -0.61 20.32
C TRP A 53 -19.38 -1.72 20.57
N GLY A 54 -18.55 -1.96 19.57
CA GLY A 54 -17.51 -2.96 19.58
C GLY A 54 -16.26 -2.35 18.96
N GLU A 55 -15.12 -2.53 19.60
CA GLU A 55 -13.82 -2.07 19.11
C GLU A 55 -12.82 -3.23 19.25
N LEU A 56 -12.20 -3.65 18.15
CA LEU A 56 -11.15 -4.66 18.27
C LEU A 56 -9.86 -4.04 18.82
N LYS A 57 -9.31 -4.67 19.87
CA LYS A 57 -8.06 -4.30 20.53
C LYS A 57 -6.85 -5.03 19.96
N ASP A 58 -7.00 -6.31 19.63
CA ASP A 58 -5.90 -7.11 19.10
C ASP A 58 -6.41 -8.22 18.18
N LEU A 59 -5.59 -8.62 17.22
CA LEU A 59 -5.84 -9.76 16.33
C LEU A 59 -4.53 -10.51 16.12
N ARG A 60 -4.58 -11.83 16.23
CA ARG A 60 -3.41 -12.70 16.06
C ARG A 60 -3.76 -13.88 15.17
N LEU A 61 -2.87 -14.21 14.25
CA LEU A 61 -2.90 -15.52 13.61
C LEU A 61 -2.44 -16.56 14.63
N LEU A 62 -3.34 -17.44 15.04
CA LEU A 62 -3.05 -18.49 16.03
C LEU A 62 -2.49 -19.72 15.33
N GLU A 63 -3.12 -20.13 14.24
CA GLU A 63 -2.77 -21.35 13.53
C GLU A 63 -3.20 -21.30 12.07
N VAL A 64 -2.57 -22.11 11.23
CA VAL A 64 -3.02 -22.39 9.87
C VAL A 64 -3.09 -23.91 9.71
N ARG A 65 -4.27 -24.45 9.40
CA ARG A 65 -4.54 -25.89 9.28
C ARG A 65 -5.19 -26.18 7.94
N GLU A 66 -4.56 -26.99 7.09
CA GLU A 66 -5.21 -27.57 5.89
C GLU A 66 -6.03 -26.58 5.02
N GLY A 67 -5.52 -25.36 4.81
CA GLY A 67 -6.21 -24.31 4.03
C GLY A 67 -7.15 -23.40 4.84
N GLU A 68 -7.26 -23.62 6.16
CA GLU A 68 -8.00 -22.81 7.11
C GLU A 68 -7.07 -21.92 7.95
N LEU A 69 -7.43 -20.64 8.09
CA LEU A 69 -6.79 -19.69 8.98
C LEU A 69 -7.57 -19.61 10.29
N HIS A 70 -6.89 -19.88 11.41
CA HIS A 70 -7.41 -19.68 12.75
C HIS A 70 -6.83 -18.40 13.34
N LEU A 71 -7.70 -17.42 13.58
CA LEU A 71 -7.38 -16.10 14.12
C LEU A 71 -8.01 -15.92 15.50
N GLY A 72 -7.25 -15.37 16.44
CA GLY A 72 -7.74 -14.95 17.75
C GLY A 72 -7.94 -13.45 17.76
N ALA A 73 -9.16 -13.01 18.07
CA ALA A 73 -9.57 -11.60 18.04
C ALA A 73 -10.01 -11.16 19.45
N LEU A 74 -9.39 -10.09 19.97
CA LEU A 74 -9.78 -9.47 21.24
C LEU A 74 -10.63 -8.22 20.98
N VAL A 75 -11.94 -8.29 21.22
CA VAL A 75 -12.91 -7.19 21.05
C VAL A 75 -13.27 -6.58 22.40
N GLU A 76 -13.19 -5.27 22.55
CA GLU A 76 -13.93 -4.55 23.61
C GLU A 76 -15.36 -4.30 23.14
N VAL A 77 -16.34 -4.80 23.87
CA VAL A 77 -17.76 -4.56 23.63
C VAL A 77 -18.29 -3.72 24.77
N GLY A 78 -18.95 -2.62 24.46
CA GLY A 78 -19.63 -1.77 25.43
C GLY A 78 -21.11 -1.64 25.12
N SER A 79 -21.93 -1.55 26.15
CA SER A 79 -23.38 -1.36 26.00
C SER A 79 -23.88 -0.31 26.98
N ASN A 80 -24.87 0.48 26.54
CA ASN A 80 -25.62 1.38 27.41
C ASN A 80 -26.87 0.72 28.04
N THR A 81 -26.96 -0.62 27.97
CA THR A 81 -28.04 -1.39 28.59
C THR A 81 -28.18 -1.05 30.08
N PRO A 82 -29.41 -0.79 30.58
CA PRO A 82 -29.66 -0.51 32.00
C PRO A 82 -29.63 -1.79 32.87
N VAL A 83 -29.57 -2.97 32.25
CA VAL A 83 -29.58 -4.28 32.92
C VAL A 83 -28.36 -5.10 32.52
N SER A 84 -27.89 -5.96 33.43
CA SER A 84 -26.81 -6.89 33.11
C SER A 84 -27.31 -7.94 32.13
N VAL A 85 -26.53 -8.19 31.09
CA VAL A 85 -26.83 -9.14 30.02
C VAL A 85 -25.71 -10.16 29.92
N VAL A 86 -26.09 -11.43 29.84
CA VAL A 86 -25.16 -12.52 29.51
C VAL A 86 -25.46 -12.98 28.09
N VAL A 87 -24.43 -13.05 27.28
CA VAL A 87 -24.52 -13.54 25.90
C VAL A 87 -23.67 -14.80 25.79
N GLY A 88 -24.23 -15.84 25.21
CA GLY A 88 -23.53 -17.09 24.99
C GLY A 88 -24.00 -17.78 23.72
N ASP A 89 -23.38 -18.90 23.40
CA ASP A 89 -23.67 -19.68 22.18
C ASP A 89 -23.62 -18.80 20.91
N VAL A 90 -22.69 -17.85 20.87
CA VAL A 90 -22.57 -16.93 19.73
C VAL A 90 -21.91 -17.67 18.58
N ASP A 91 -22.64 -17.73 17.49
CA ASP A 91 -22.20 -18.25 16.22
C ASP A 91 -22.34 -17.17 15.14
N VAL A 92 -21.31 -16.97 14.34
CA VAL A 92 -21.28 -15.95 13.31
C VAL A 92 -20.75 -16.56 12.04
N ARG A 93 -21.50 -16.45 10.96
CA ARG A 93 -21.05 -16.78 9.61
C ARG A 93 -20.74 -15.53 8.83
N LEU A 94 -19.69 -15.63 8.02
CA LEU A 94 -19.12 -14.54 7.24
C LEU A 94 -19.21 -14.93 5.79
N SER A 95 -19.74 -14.04 4.97
CA SER A 95 -19.88 -14.28 3.54
C SER A 95 -19.44 -13.07 2.73
N TRP A 96 -18.91 -13.33 1.53
CA TRP A 96 -18.57 -12.32 0.55
C TRP A 96 -18.87 -12.84 -0.85
N GLY A 97 -19.49 -12.01 -1.69
CA GLY A 97 -19.87 -12.41 -3.05
C GLY A 97 -20.79 -13.65 -3.10
N GLY A 98 -21.58 -13.89 -2.05
CA GLY A 98 -22.43 -15.08 -1.92
C GLY A 98 -21.70 -16.37 -1.53
N ARG A 99 -20.39 -16.32 -1.24
CA ARG A 99 -19.59 -17.44 -0.72
C ARG A 99 -19.37 -17.29 0.78
N GLU A 100 -19.45 -18.38 1.52
CA GLU A 100 -19.14 -18.40 2.95
C GLU A 100 -17.62 -18.40 3.16
N LEU A 101 -17.10 -17.28 3.67
CA LEU A 101 -15.69 -17.06 3.97
C LEU A 101 -15.22 -17.91 5.16
N GLY A 102 -16.06 -17.96 6.19
CA GLY A 102 -15.64 -18.43 7.50
C GLY A 102 -16.65 -18.17 8.60
N ARG A 103 -16.23 -18.47 9.83
CA ARG A 103 -17.04 -18.42 11.03
C ARG A 103 -16.31 -17.77 12.19
N ALA A 104 -17.03 -17.12 13.10
CA ALA A 104 -16.50 -16.63 14.37
C ALA A 104 -17.36 -17.08 15.55
N GLU A 105 -16.73 -17.41 16.67
CA GLU A 105 -17.41 -17.82 17.90
C GLU A 105 -16.71 -17.29 19.16
N LEU A 106 -17.41 -17.32 20.30
CA LEU A 106 -16.86 -16.93 21.60
C LEU A 106 -15.89 -17.98 22.13
N ALA A 107 -14.63 -17.59 22.32
CA ALA A 107 -13.59 -18.49 22.84
C ALA A 107 -13.94 -19.07 24.23
N ARG A 108 -14.66 -18.30 25.06
CA ARG A 108 -15.08 -18.71 26.41
C ARG A 108 -16.56 -19.10 26.52
N GLY A 109 -17.24 -19.30 25.39
CA GLY A 109 -18.64 -19.75 25.29
C GLY A 109 -19.71 -18.76 25.77
N PHE A 110 -19.37 -17.83 26.66
CA PHE A 110 -20.24 -16.73 27.07
C PHE A 110 -19.45 -15.47 27.47
N MET A 111 -20.14 -14.33 27.43
CA MET A 111 -19.68 -13.03 27.92
C MET A 111 -20.77 -12.38 28.78
N ARG A 112 -20.36 -11.56 29.75
CA ARG A 112 -21.27 -10.77 30.58
C ARG A 112 -20.98 -9.28 30.39
N LEU A 113 -22.03 -8.52 30.13
CA LEU A 113 -22.03 -7.07 30.01
C LEU A 113 -22.86 -6.49 31.14
N ASP A 114 -22.20 -5.87 32.10
CA ASP A 114 -22.86 -5.15 33.18
C ASP A 114 -23.33 -3.76 32.72
N PRO A 115 -24.32 -3.16 33.41
CA PRO A 115 -24.92 -1.90 32.97
C PRO A 115 -23.90 -0.77 32.81
N GLY A 116 -23.84 -0.17 31.63
CA GLY A 116 -22.93 0.94 31.32
C GLY A 116 -21.43 0.58 31.32
N ALA A 117 -21.10 -0.71 31.38
CA ALA A 117 -19.72 -1.19 31.33
C ALA A 117 -19.31 -1.59 29.92
N SER A 118 -17.99 -1.69 29.70
CA SER A 118 -17.40 -2.43 28.60
C SER A 118 -16.74 -3.70 29.12
N ALA A 119 -16.66 -4.71 28.25
CA ALA A 119 -16.01 -5.98 28.52
C ALA A 119 -15.13 -6.36 27.34
N GLU A 120 -13.95 -6.89 27.62
CA GLU A 120 -13.10 -7.50 26.60
C GLU A 120 -13.53 -8.96 26.37
N VAL A 121 -13.58 -9.34 25.10
CA VAL A 121 -14.12 -10.60 24.61
C VAL A 121 -13.13 -11.19 23.63
N GLU A 122 -12.74 -12.43 23.87
CA GLU A 122 -11.93 -13.22 22.95
C GLU A 122 -12.86 -14.00 22.00
N LEU A 123 -12.60 -13.86 20.70
CA LEU A 123 -13.33 -14.53 19.63
C LEU A 123 -12.35 -15.36 18.82
N ASP A 124 -12.72 -16.61 18.58
CA ASP A 124 -12.02 -17.51 17.67
C ASP A 124 -12.67 -17.37 16.30
N VAL A 125 -11.85 -17.08 15.29
CA VAL A 125 -12.28 -16.82 13.92
C VAL A 125 -11.59 -17.81 12.98
N PHE A 126 -12.39 -18.53 12.21
CA PHE A 126 -11.94 -19.56 11.29
C PHE A 126 -12.28 -19.13 9.86
N ILE A 127 -11.29 -18.98 8.99
CA ILE A 127 -11.49 -18.62 7.58
C ILE A 127 -10.98 -19.77 6.72
N TRP A 128 -11.87 -20.42 5.97
CA TRP A 128 -11.52 -21.58 5.14
C TRP A 128 -11.60 -21.30 3.63
N ASP A 129 -12.33 -20.25 3.20
CA ASP A 129 -12.37 -19.87 1.78
C ASP A 129 -11.36 -18.75 1.49
N LEU A 130 -10.11 -19.15 1.26
CA LEU A 130 -9.00 -18.23 0.96
C LEU A 130 -9.20 -17.47 -0.36
N GLU A 131 -9.88 -18.07 -1.33
CA GLU A 131 -10.16 -17.42 -2.62
C GLU A 131 -11.15 -16.26 -2.43
N ALA A 132 -12.23 -16.51 -1.69
CA ALA A 132 -13.18 -15.45 -1.34
C ALA A 132 -12.54 -14.39 -0.43
N LEU A 133 -11.63 -14.77 0.47
CA LEU A 133 -10.82 -13.80 1.23
C LEU A 133 -9.95 -12.95 0.31
N GLY A 134 -9.35 -13.56 -0.71
CA GLY A 134 -8.54 -12.85 -1.70
C GLY A 134 -9.35 -11.83 -2.48
N GLY A 135 -10.56 -12.21 -2.92
CA GLY A 135 -11.51 -11.30 -3.56
C GLY A 135 -11.94 -10.13 -2.67
N LEU A 136 -12.25 -10.39 -1.40
CA LEU A 136 -12.60 -9.36 -0.40
C LEU A 136 -11.46 -8.36 -0.22
N LEU A 137 -10.23 -8.85 -0.08
CA LEU A 137 -9.04 -8.00 0.08
C LEU A 137 -8.76 -7.20 -1.19
N SER A 138 -8.96 -7.79 -2.36
CA SER A 138 -8.80 -7.12 -3.67
C SER A 138 -9.78 -5.95 -3.83
N GLU A 139 -11.07 -6.17 -3.51
CA GLU A 139 -12.09 -5.11 -3.50
C GLU A 139 -11.68 -3.96 -2.56
N GLY A 140 -11.21 -4.35 -1.39
CA GLY A 140 -10.73 -3.45 -0.35
C GLY A 140 -9.54 -2.59 -0.78
N LEU A 141 -8.47 -3.22 -1.25
CA LEU A 141 -7.23 -2.55 -1.67
C LEU A 141 -7.47 -1.55 -2.80
N ARG A 142 -8.47 -1.80 -3.64
CA ARG A 142 -8.91 -0.89 -4.71
C ARG A 142 -9.74 0.28 -4.18
N SER A 143 -10.85 0.00 -3.51
CA SER A 143 -11.85 1.04 -3.20
C SER A 143 -11.57 1.76 -1.86
N GLY A 144 -10.75 1.16 -1.01
CA GLY A 144 -10.55 1.54 0.38
C GLY A 144 -11.63 1.00 1.32
N ARG A 145 -12.58 0.22 0.80
CA ARG A 145 -13.66 -0.44 1.54
C ARG A 145 -13.98 -1.81 0.92
N ALA A 146 -14.41 -2.75 1.74
CA ALA A 146 -14.88 -4.05 1.29
C ALA A 146 -16.18 -4.38 2.02
N ARG A 147 -17.14 -5.01 1.35
CA ARG A 147 -18.44 -5.31 1.98
C ARG A 147 -18.52 -6.78 2.39
N VAL A 148 -18.62 -7.04 3.70
CA VAL A 148 -18.83 -8.41 4.23
C VAL A 148 -20.29 -8.59 4.63
N GLU A 149 -20.87 -9.71 4.23
CA GLU A 149 -22.17 -10.16 4.70
C GLU A 149 -21.97 -10.99 5.96
N VAL A 150 -22.79 -10.72 6.97
CA VAL A 150 -22.67 -11.33 8.29
C VAL A 150 -24.01 -11.93 8.65
N GLU A 151 -24.00 -13.18 9.09
CA GLU A 151 -25.13 -13.85 9.70
C GLU A 151 -24.75 -14.27 11.12
N ALA A 152 -25.31 -13.60 12.13
CA ALA A 152 -25.01 -13.80 13.53
C ALA A 152 -26.20 -14.43 14.27
N GLU A 153 -25.90 -15.41 15.09
CA GLU A 153 -26.81 -16.11 15.98
C GLU A 153 -26.24 -16.12 17.40
N GLY A 154 -27.11 -16.06 18.41
CA GLY A 154 -26.67 -16.19 19.80
C GLY A 154 -27.80 -16.22 20.81
N THR A 155 -27.50 -16.71 22.00
CA THR A 155 -28.41 -16.70 23.14
C THR A 155 -28.13 -15.49 24.03
N VAL A 156 -29.16 -14.70 24.31
CA VAL A 156 -29.07 -13.56 25.22
C VAL A 156 -29.93 -13.83 26.45
N ARG A 157 -29.36 -13.59 27.63
CA ARG A 157 -30.01 -13.74 28.93
C ARG A 157 -29.94 -12.43 29.70
N ALA A 158 -31.10 -11.92 30.11
CA ALA A 158 -31.22 -10.74 30.97
C ALA A 158 -32.20 -11.06 32.11
N SER A 159 -31.70 -11.05 33.35
CA SER A 159 -32.47 -11.45 34.53
C SER A 159 -33.10 -12.85 34.37
N VAL A 160 -34.43 -12.96 34.24
CA VAL A 160 -35.18 -14.23 34.10
C VAL A 160 -35.56 -14.55 32.65
N LEU A 161 -35.26 -13.67 31.70
CA LEU A 161 -35.61 -13.84 30.29
C LEU A 161 -34.40 -14.37 29.51
N SER A 162 -34.63 -15.39 28.69
CA SER A 162 -33.66 -15.95 27.75
C SER A 162 -34.33 -16.06 26.39
N PHE A 163 -33.67 -15.56 25.35
CA PHE A 163 -34.15 -15.69 23.98
C PHE A 163 -32.96 -15.86 23.03
N ARG A 164 -33.23 -16.56 21.93
CA ARG A 164 -32.28 -16.77 20.84
C ARG A 164 -32.49 -15.68 19.80
N VAL A 165 -31.40 -15.09 19.35
CA VAL A 165 -31.40 -14.03 18.34
C VAL A 165 -30.69 -14.56 17.11
N HIS A 166 -31.24 -14.27 15.94
CA HIS A 166 -30.65 -14.59 14.65
C HIS A 166 -30.82 -13.38 13.72
N ARG A 167 -29.73 -12.92 13.10
CA ARG A 167 -29.70 -11.69 12.29
C ARG A 167 -28.69 -11.78 11.16
N SER A 168 -29.09 -11.26 10.00
CA SER A 168 -28.19 -10.98 8.89
C SER A 168 -28.07 -9.48 8.63
N PHE A 169 -26.88 -9.02 8.28
CA PHE A 169 -26.61 -7.64 7.90
C PHE A 169 -25.35 -7.53 7.05
N CYS A 170 -25.16 -6.38 6.40
CA CYS A 170 -23.96 -6.10 5.62
C CYS A 170 -23.11 -5.05 6.33
N VAL A 171 -21.81 -5.26 6.25
CA VAL A 171 -20.79 -4.48 6.92
C VAL A 171 -19.84 -3.91 5.89
N GLU A 172 -19.62 -2.60 5.91
CA GLU A 172 -18.47 -2.00 5.22
C GLU A 172 -17.23 -2.06 6.11
N VAL A 173 -16.22 -2.75 5.60
CA VAL A 173 -14.91 -2.96 6.21
C VAL A 173 -13.93 -1.97 5.57
N PRO A 174 -13.40 -0.98 6.29
CA PRO A 174 -12.39 -0.08 5.73
C PRO A 174 -11.08 -0.83 5.45
N VAL A 175 -10.46 -0.51 4.32
CA VAL A 175 -9.24 -1.17 3.82
C VAL A 175 -8.26 -0.09 3.41
N PRO A 176 -6.96 -0.16 3.77
CA PRO A 176 -5.99 0.77 3.20
C PRO A 176 -5.94 0.58 1.68
N LYS A 177 -5.99 1.69 0.94
CA LYS A 177 -5.77 1.62 -0.52
C LYS A 177 -4.32 1.23 -0.79
N LEU A 178 -4.11 0.39 -1.80
CA LEU A 178 -2.77 -0.10 -2.12
C LEU A 178 -1.79 1.03 -2.46
N GLY A 179 -2.26 2.08 -3.15
CA GLY A 179 -1.46 3.26 -3.48
C GLY A 179 -0.97 4.07 -2.27
N GLU A 180 -1.53 3.85 -1.07
CA GLU A 180 -1.04 4.47 0.18
C GLU A 180 0.09 3.65 0.83
N LEU A 181 0.25 2.39 0.42
CA LEU A 181 1.18 1.43 1.00
C LEU A 181 2.40 1.17 0.13
N VAL A 182 2.31 1.57 -1.13
CA VAL A 182 3.26 1.28 -2.19
C VAL A 182 3.89 2.57 -2.69
N SER A 183 5.21 2.57 -2.83
CA SER A 183 5.94 3.66 -3.48
C SER A 183 7.11 3.10 -4.28
N VAL A 184 7.37 3.67 -5.46
CA VAL A 184 8.56 3.33 -6.23
C VAL A 184 9.77 4.00 -5.58
N ARG A 185 10.75 3.20 -5.17
CA ARG A 185 11.98 3.68 -4.54
C ARG A 185 13.06 3.98 -5.57
N GLU A 186 13.19 3.11 -6.55
CA GLU A 186 14.23 3.17 -7.58
C GLU A 186 13.72 2.51 -8.86
N LEU A 187 14.09 3.08 -10.01
CA LEU A 187 13.86 2.53 -11.34
C LEU A 187 15.18 2.60 -12.14
N CYS A 188 15.81 1.44 -12.34
CA CYS A 188 17.04 1.28 -13.09
C CYS A 188 16.71 0.87 -14.52
N LEU A 189 17.03 1.75 -15.47
CA LEU A 189 16.91 1.49 -16.91
C LEU A 189 17.95 0.44 -17.32
N GLY A 190 17.50 -0.62 -17.98
CA GLY A 190 18.34 -1.67 -18.55
C GLY A 190 18.64 -1.45 -20.03
N GLU A 191 19.27 -2.45 -20.66
CA GLU A 191 19.45 -2.45 -22.11
C GLU A 191 18.12 -2.77 -22.82
N GLY A 192 17.86 -2.09 -23.93
CA GLY A 192 16.66 -2.32 -24.74
C GLY A 192 15.37 -1.86 -24.05
N LEU A 193 14.40 -2.77 -23.93
CA LEU A 193 13.07 -2.51 -23.38
C LEU A 193 12.90 -3.09 -21.98
N GLU A 194 13.99 -3.24 -21.24
CA GLU A 194 13.97 -3.81 -19.89
C GLU A 194 14.35 -2.76 -18.84
N ALA A 195 13.75 -2.87 -17.66
CA ALA A 195 14.12 -2.10 -16.49
C ALA A 195 13.96 -2.94 -15.22
N ASN A 196 14.63 -2.54 -14.15
CA ASN A 196 14.42 -3.12 -12.83
C ASN A 196 13.95 -2.02 -11.90
N ALA A 197 12.92 -2.29 -11.11
CA ALA A 197 12.48 -1.35 -10.09
C ALA A 197 12.46 -1.98 -8.71
N THR A 198 12.68 -1.15 -7.71
CA THR A 198 12.44 -1.52 -6.31
C THR A 198 11.20 -0.78 -5.83
N ILE A 199 10.17 -1.54 -5.49
CA ILE A 199 8.97 -1.00 -4.86
C ILE A 199 9.08 -1.19 -3.35
N THR A 200 8.90 -0.13 -2.58
CA THR A 200 8.75 -0.26 -1.15
C THR A 200 7.29 -0.50 -0.81
N PHE A 201 7.00 -1.66 -0.23
CA PHE A 201 5.69 -1.99 0.32
C PHE A 201 5.73 -1.90 1.84
N ARG A 202 4.76 -1.19 2.41
CA ARG A 202 4.59 -1.13 3.86
C ARG A 202 3.50 -2.08 4.30
N ASN A 203 3.85 -3.11 5.08
CA ASN A 203 2.87 -4.00 5.68
C ASN A 203 2.01 -3.26 6.72
N PRO A 204 0.71 -3.05 6.45
CA PRO A 204 -0.18 -2.42 7.41
C PRO A 204 -0.82 -3.47 8.33
N TYR A 205 -0.33 -4.71 8.39
CA TYR A 205 -0.93 -5.78 9.18
C TYR A 205 0.03 -6.27 10.27
N ARG A 206 -0.56 -6.90 11.30
CA ARG A 206 0.19 -7.57 12.38
C ARG A 206 0.57 -9.02 12.04
N VAL A 207 0.39 -9.41 10.79
CA VAL A 207 0.63 -10.77 10.30
C VAL A 207 1.83 -10.75 9.35
N THR A 208 2.69 -11.75 9.51
CA THR A 208 3.80 -12.01 8.59
C THR A 208 3.26 -12.77 7.39
N PHE A 209 3.67 -12.37 6.19
CA PHE A 209 3.37 -13.10 4.96
C PHE A 209 4.55 -13.01 4.01
N GLU A 210 4.51 -13.80 2.95
CA GLU A 210 5.52 -13.75 1.89
C GLU A 210 4.86 -13.37 0.57
N ILE A 211 5.53 -12.54 -0.24
CA ILE A 211 5.13 -12.29 -1.62
C ILE A 211 5.80 -13.37 -2.47
N ALA A 212 5.03 -14.34 -2.95
CA ALA A 212 5.57 -15.47 -3.71
C ALA A 212 5.65 -15.19 -5.21
N SER A 213 4.66 -14.48 -5.76
CA SER A 213 4.69 -14.03 -7.14
C SER A 213 3.96 -12.70 -7.29
N LEU A 214 4.35 -11.98 -8.34
CA LEU A 214 3.73 -10.76 -8.82
C LEU A 214 3.71 -10.85 -10.34
N ASP A 215 2.57 -10.57 -10.93
CA ASP A 215 2.34 -10.57 -12.37
C ASP A 215 1.36 -9.44 -12.66
N ILE A 216 1.87 -8.32 -13.17
CA ILE A 216 1.08 -7.10 -13.37
C ILE A 216 1.34 -6.46 -14.72
N ASP A 217 0.28 -5.99 -15.35
CA ASP A 217 0.31 -5.13 -16.52
C ASP A 217 0.28 -3.67 -16.07
N LEU A 218 1.12 -2.88 -16.72
CA LEU A 218 1.22 -1.44 -16.53
C LEU A 218 0.54 -0.74 -17.69
N LYS A 219 -0.32 0.23 -17.37
CA LYS A 219 -1.02 1.06 -18.33
C LYS A 219 -0.75 2.54 -18.10
N HIS A 220 -0.80 3.32 -19.15
CA HIS A 220 -0.76 4.78 -19.09
C HIS A 220 -1.86 5.31 -20.01
N ASP A 221 -2.76 6.12 -19.47
CA ASP A 221 -3.96 6.61 -20.17
C ASP A 221 -4.77 5.49 -20.86
N GLY A 222 -4.81 4.31 -20.24
CA GLY A 222 -5.50 3.12 -20.73
C GLY A 222 -4.73 2.30 -21.78
N GLU A 223 -3.59 2.79 -22.29
CA GLU A 223 -2.72 2.05 -23.20
C GLU A 223 -1.72 1.17 -22.42
N GLY A 224 -1.45 -0.04 -22.91
CA GLY A 224 -0.43 -0.92 -22.34
C GLY A 224 0.96 -0.31 -22.52
N VAL A 225 1.72 -0.21 -21.43
CA VAL A 225 3.09 0.34 -21.47
C VAL A 225 4.15 -0.66 -21.05
N GLY A 226 3.76 -1.72 -20.36
CA GLY A 226 4.70 -2.76 -19.97
C GLY A 226 4.09 -3.79 -19.05
N HIS A 227 4.93 -4.73 -18.66
CA HIS A 227 4.60 -5.84 -17.80
C HIS A 227 5.65 -5.95 -16.69
N ALA A 228 5.22 -6.16 -15.46
CA ALA A 228 6.10 -6.31 -14.31
C ALA A 228 5.91 -7.65 -13.61
N VAL A 229 7.04 -8.29 -13.31
CA VAL A 229 7.07 -9.54 -12.56
C VAL A 229 7.99 -9.43 -11.35
N LEU A 230 7.81 -10.31 -10.38
CA LEU A 230 8.73 -10.40 -9.25
C LEU A 230 10.13 -10.81 -9.74
N ALA A 231 11.15 -9.98 -9.47
CA ALA A 231 12.53 -10.28 -9.88
C ALA A 231 13.20 -11.33 -8.96
N SER A 232 12.68 -11.52 -7.76
CA SER A 232 13.21 -12.48 -6.80
C SER A 232 12.75 -13.91 -7.14
N PRO A 233 13.67 -14.90 -7.20
CA PRO A 233 13.31 -16.30 -7.39
C PRO A 233 12.75 -16.96 -6.11
N GLN A 234 12.90 -16.32 -4.95
CA GLN A 234 12.38 -16.78 -3.66
C GLN A 234 11.29 -15.84 -3.16
N PRO A 235 10.28 -16.35 -2.42
CA PRO A 235 9.27 -15.51 -1.79
C PRO A 235 9.90 -14.45 -0.88
N ILE A 236 9.37 -13.23 -0.93
CA ILE A 236 9.89 -12.10 -0.16
C ILE A 236 9.13 -12.02 1.16
N LEU A 237 9.85 -12.19 2.27
CA LEU A 237 9.28 -12.11 3.61
C LEU A 237 8.90 -10.67 3.98
N VAL A 238 7.61 -10.44 4.23
CA VAL A 238 7.07 -9.17 4.66
C VAL A 238 6.68 -9.24 6.13
N ARG A 239 7.53 -8.64 6.98
CA ARG A 239 7.32 -8.63 8.44
C ARG A 239 6.21 -7.67 8.88
N PRO A 240 5.53 -7.95 10.01
CA PRO A 240 4.45 -7.10 10.55
C PRO A 240 4.89 -5.66 10.78
N CYS A 241 4.13 -4.68 10.29
CA CYS A 241 4.41 -3.25 10.48
C CYS A 241 5.77 -2.73 9.94
N TYR A 242 6.51 -3.54 9.18
CA TYR A 242 7.76 -3.15 8.54
C TYR A 242 7.57 -2.78 7.07
N ARG A 243 8.55 -2.04 6.54
CA ARG A 243 8.71 -1.84 5.10
C ARG A 243 9.54 -2.98 4.53
N ALA A 244 9.08 -3.54 3.43
CA ALA A 244 9.81 -4.50 2.62
C ALA A 244 10.10 -3.85 1.26
N ASP A 245 11.30 -4.07 0.76
CA ASP A 245 11.68 -3.71 -0.60
C ASP A 245 11.43 -4.91 -1.50
N VAL A 246 10.61 -4.70 -2.53
CA VAL A 246 10.14 -5.71 -3.46
C VAL A 246 10.79 -5.41 -4.82
N PRO A 247 11.85 -6.14 -5.20
CA PRO A 247 12.44 -5.99 -6.51
C PRO A 247 11.52 -6.59 -7.57
N ILE A 248 11.27 -5.80 -8.61
CA ILE A 248 10.46 -6.18 -9.76
C ILE A 248 11.26 -5.98 -11.04
N HIS A 249 11.06 -6.87 -11.99
CA HIS A 249 11.57 -6.76 -13.34
C HIS A 249 10.46 -6.23 -14.24
N LEU A 250 10.80 -5.29 -15.10
CA LEU A 250 9.89 -4.56 -15.96
C LEU A 250 10.28 -4.79 -17.42
N ALA A 251 9.34 -5.27 -18.22
CA ALA A 251 9.44 -5.31 -19.67
C ALA A 251 8.53 -4.24 -20.26
N VAL A 252 9.10 -3.27 -20.96
CA VAL A 252 8.39 -2.17 -21.62
C VAL A 252 7.84 -2.64 -22.96
N GLU A 253 6.60 -2.27 -23.29
CA GLU A 253 6.01 -2.65 -24.58
C GLU A 253 6.71 -1.95 -25.77
N PRO A 254 6.95 -2.66 -26.89
CA PRO A 254 7.49 -2.05 -28.10
C PRO A 254 6.54 -0.95 -28.64
N GLY A 255 6.97 0.31 -28.51
CA GLY A 255 6.17 1.48 -28.90
C GLY A 255 5.76 2.37 -27.74
N ALA A 256 5.74 1.85 -26.51
CA ALA A 256 5.41 2.62 -25.31
C ALA A 256 6.53 3.57 -24.88
N VAL A 257 7.77 3.35 -25.33
CA VAL A 257 8.95 4.17 -24.97
C VAL A 257 8.72 5.65 -25.26
N GLN A 258 8.18 5.99 -26.43
CA GLN A 258 7.95 7.38 -26.80
C GLN A 258 6.93 8.03 -25.88
N LEU A 259 5.87 7.31 -25.52
CA LEU A 259 4.82 7.80 -24.63
C LEU A 259 5.33 8.00 -23.21
N LEU A 260 6.10 7.04 -22.68
CA LEU A 260 6.77 7.19 -21.38
C LEU A 260 7.77 8.35 -21.37
N ALA A 261 8.57 8.50 -22.44
CA ALA A 261 9.52 9.60 -22.56
C ALA A 261 8.83 10.97 -22.64
N SER A 262 7.72 11.07 -23.37
CA SER A 262 6.92 12.31 -23.44
C SER A 262 6.33 12.67 -22.08
N SER A 263 5.73 11.71 -21.37
CA SER A 263 5.18 11.95 -20.02
C SER A 263 6.25 12.42 -19.03
N LEU A 264 7.43 11.79 -19.08
CA LEU A 264 8.57 12.19 -18.26
C LEU A 264 9.07 13.61 -18.58
N ALA A 265 9.06 14.01 -19.85
CA ALA A 265 9.52 15.32 -20.29
C ALA A 265 8.52 16.46 -19.99
N GLU A 266 7.21 16.17 -20.04
CA GLU A 266 6.17 17.17 -19.81
C GLU A 266 5.93 17.43 -18.33
N ASP A 267 5.80 16.37 -17.53
CA ASP A 267 5.35 16.46 -16.14
C ASP A 267 6.44 16.14 -15.10
N TRP A 268 7.67 15.86 -15.54
CA TRP A 268 8.76 15.38 -14.67
C TRP A 268 8.31 14.23 -13.78
N GLY A 269 7.55 13.30 -14.36
CA GLY A 269 7.06 12.14 -13.66
C GLY A 269 6.44 11.10 -14.58
N LEU A 270 6.28 9.90 -14.03
CA LEU A 270 5.54 8.81 -14.67
C LEU A 270 4.40 8.40 -13.75
N THR A 271 3.21 8.29 -14.32
CA THR A 271 2.06 7.68 -13.63
C THR A 271 1.62 6.47 -14.44
N SER A 272 1.44 5.34 -13.77
CA SER A 272 0.95 4.11 -14.42
C SER A 272 -0.16 3.48 -13.60
N GLU A 273 -1.23 3.10 -14.28
CA GLU A 273 -2.27 2.25 -13.74
C GLU A 273 -1.80 0.80 -13.74
N VAL A 274 -2.12 0.07 -12.67
CA VAL A 274 -1.71 -1.32 -12.48
C VAL A 274 -2.93 -2.22 -12.47
N GLU A 275 -2.87 -3.28 -13.28
CA GLU A 275 -3.82 -4.39 -13.28
C GLU A 275 -3.08 -5.72 -13.27
N GLY A 276 -3.54 -6.70 -12.49
CA GLY A 276 -2.91 -8.03 -12.49
C GLY A 276 -3.14 -8.79 -11.20
N THR A 277 -2.22 -9.69 -10.86
CA THR A 277 -2.31 -10.55 -9.69
C THR A 277 -1.04 -10.53 -8.83
N ILE A 278 -1.25 -10.76 -7.54
CA ILE A 278 -0.17 -11.01 -6.59
C ILE A 278 -0.56 -12.23 -5.75
N CYS A 279 0.38 -13.16 -5.60
CA CYS A 279 0.20 -14.32 -4.75
C CYS A 279 0.97 -14.12 -3.45
N LEU A 280 0.24 -14.13 -2.34
CA LEU A 280 0.79 -14.08 -0.99
C LEU A 280 0.80 -15.47 -0.37
N LEU A 281 1.83 -15.80 0.42
CA LEU A 281 1.84 -16.99 1.26
C LEU A 281 1.63 -16.61 2.73
N LEU A 282 0.56 -17.15 3.31
CA LEU A 282 0.27 -17.08 4.74
C LEU A 282 0.65 -18.41 5.38
N SER A 283 1.81 -18.46 6.03
CA SER A 283 2.36 -19.71 6.60
C SER A 283 2.38 -20.86 5.59
N GLY A 284 2.75 -20.56 4.34
CA GLY A 284 2.80 -21.52 3.23
C GLY A 284 1.49 -21.73 2.46
N ASN A 285 0.39 -21.11 2.86
CA ASN A 285 -0.91 -21.23 2.16
C ASN A 285 -1.09 -20.07 1.16
N PRO A 286 -1.40 -20.35 -0.11
CA PRO A 286 -1.53 -19.32 -1.13
C PRO A 286 -2.82 -18.51 -0.96
N LEU A 287 -2.68 -17.20 -1.09
CA LEU A 287 -3.74 -16.22 -1.10
C LEU A 287 -3.51 -15.31 -2.32
N GLU A 288 -4.33 -15.51 -3.35
CA GLU A 288 -4.27 -14.72 -4.57
C GLU A 288 -5.08 -13.43 -4.40
N LEU A 289 -4.49 -12.30 -4.78
CA LEU A 289 -5.16 -11.00 -4.82
C LEU A 289 -5.11 -10.44 -6.24
N HIS A 290 -6.23 -9.87 -6.67
CA HIS A 290 -6.32 -9.10 -7.89
C HIS A 290 -6.00 -7.63 -7.59
N LEU A 291 -4.97 -7.13 -8.28
CA LEU A 291 -4.57 -5.74 -8.23
C LEU A 291 -5.29 -4.99 -9.34
N SER A 292 -6.00 -3.91 -9.00
CA SER A 292 -6.64 -3.03 -9.97
C SER A 292 -6.87 -1.65 -9.36
N GLY A 293 -6.87 -0.60 -10.20
CA GLY A 293 -7.05 0.79 -9.75
C GLY A 293 -5.93 1.28 -8.83
N LEU A 294 -4.75 0.67 -8.90
CA LEU A 294 -3.53 1.17 -8.27
C LEU A 294 -2.83 2.08 -9.27
N GLU A 295 -2.51 3.30 -8.85
CA GLU A 295 -1.62 4.19 -9.59
C GLU A 295 -0.23 4.15 -8.95
N LEU A 296 0.78 3.73 -9.73
CA LEU A 296 2.18 3.90 -9.39
C LEU A 296 2.65 5.26 -9.90
N ARG A 297 3.20 6.07 -9.01
CA ARG A 297 3.71 7.40 -9.34
C ARG A 297 5.21 7.45 -9.10
N LEU A 298 5.93 7.93 -10.10
CA LEU A 298 7.35 8.19 -10.09
C LEU A 298 7.56 9.69 -10.28
N GLY A 299 7.95 10.40 -9.23
CA GLY A 299 8.37 11.80 -9.37
C GLY A 299 9.83 11.86 -9.81
N ALA A 300 10.13 12.62 -10.85
CA ALA A 300 11.39 12.57 -11.57
C ALA A 300 11.95 14.00 -11.78
N GLU A 301 12.14 14.72 -10.69
CA GLU A 301 12.67 16.09 -10.73
C GLU A 301 14.15 16.07 -11.19
N PRO A 302 14.49 16.82 -12.25
CA PRO A 302 15.84 16.82 -12.81
C PRO A 302 16.76 17.67 -11.95
N THR A 303 17.95 17.14 -11.66
CA THR A 303 19.05 17.94 -11.13
C THR A 303 20.31 17.66 -11.93
N LEU A 304 21.11 18.70 -12.17
CA LEU A 304 22.37 18.61 -12.87
C LEU A 304 23.37 19.48 -12.13
N VAL A 305 24.41 18.86 -11.57
CA VAL A 305 25.51 19.56 -10.90
C VAL A 305 26.78 19.27 -11.67
N ALA A 306 27.55 20.30 -11.98
CA ALA A 306 28.71 20.22 -12.85
C ALA A 306 29.93 20.85 -12.16
N GLU A 307 31.05 20.14 -12.10
CA GLU A 307 32.30 20.61 -11.52
C GLU A 307 33.44 20.49 -12.54
N PRO A 308 34.15 21.59 -12.85
CA PRO A 308 35.24 21.55 -13.83
C PRO A 308 36.44 20.75 -13.28
N MET A 309 36.97 19.84 -14.10
CA MET A 309 38.17 19.04 -13.81
C MET A 309 39.43 19.68 -14.40
N SER A 310 39.37 20.02 -15.68
CA SER A 310 40.47 20.63 -16.42
C SER A 310 39.95 21.52 -17.53
N ILE A 311 40.64 22.62 -17.76
CA ILE A 311 40.29 23.60 -18.79
C ILE A 311 41.45 23.66 -19.78
N GLY A 312 41.16 23.41 -21.05
CA GLY A 312 42.05 23.60 -22.19
C GLY A 312 41.66 24.86 -22.98
N ILE A 313 42.66 25.50 -23.58
CA ILE A 313 42.46 26.67 -24.43
C ILE A 313 43.12 26.37 -25.77
N GLU A 314 42.34 26.36 -26.85
CA GLU A 314 42.82 26.19 -28.22
C GLU A 314 42.31 27.33 -29.11
N GLY A 315 43.16 28.34 -29.33
CA GLY A 315 42.76 29.56 -30.05
C GLY A 315 41.74 30.36 -29.24
N ASP A 316 40.59 30.64 -29.85
CA ASP A 316 39.46 31.35 -29.21
C ASP A 316 38.46 30.38 -28.55
N LEU A 317 38.73 29.07 -28.55
CA LEU A 317 37.85 28.03 -28.00
C LEU A 317 38.35 27.56 -26.63
N PHE A 318 37.43 27.52 -25.68
CA PHE A 318 37.66 26.96 -24.34
C PHE A 318 37.03 25.56 -24.29
N SER A 319 37.85 24.54 -24.08
CA SER A 319 37.39 23.18 -23.82
C SER A 319 37.48 22.88 -22.34
N ALA A 320 36.45 22.25 -21.77
CA ALA A 320 36.48 21.82 -20.38
C ALA A 320 36.09 20.36 -20.25
N GLU A 321 36.86 19.62 -19.46
CA GLU A 321 36.41 18.36 -18.90
C GLU A 321 35.67 18.67 -17.60
N VAL A 322 34.46 18.15 -17.47
CA VAL A 322 33.57 18.45 -16.36
C VAL A 322 33.04 17.14 -15.79
N ILE A 323 33.07 17.00 -14.46
CA ILE A 323 32.32 15.94 -13.79
C ILE A 323 30.90 16.44 -13.60
N VAL A 324 29.96 15.70 -14.17
CA VAL A 324 28.54 15.97 -14.07
C VAL A 324 27.87 14.90 -13.21
N ASN A 325 27.12 15.35 -12.22
CA ASN A 325 26.18 14.55 -11.44
C ASN A 325 24.77 14.91 -11.90
N ALA A 326 24.20 14.07 -12.76
CA ALA A 326 22.82 14.18 -13.20
C ALA A 326 21.91 13.27 -12.36
N SER A 327 20.74 13.76 -11.95
CA SER A 327 19.71 12.94 -11.31
C SER A 327 18.35 13.24 -11.93
N LEU A 328 17.50 12.22 -12.01
CA LEU A 328 16.11 12.39 -12.43
C LEU A 328 15.20 11.71 -11.40
N GLY A 329 15.26 12.20 -10.16
CA GLY A 329 14.66 11.55 -8.99
C GLY A 329 15.16 10.11 -8.78
N PRO A 330 14.24 9.11 -8.68
CA PRO A 330 14.56 7.70 -8.43
C PRO A 330 15.02 6.94 -9.70
N LEU A 331 15.08 7.60 -10.86
CA LEU A 331 15.60 7.02 -12.09
C LEU A 331 17.12 6.88 -12.04
N ARG A 332 17.60 5.72 -12.48
CA ARG A 332 19.01 5.34 -12.58
C ARG A 332 19.29 4.68 -13.92
N GLY A 333 20.54 4.74 -14.36
CA GLY A 333 21.00 4.09 -15.59
C GLY A 333 21.45 5.08 -16.66
N SER A 334 21.83 4.54 -17.81
CA SER A 334 22.36 5.32 -18.93
C SER A 334 21.26 6.08 -19.67
N VAL A 335 21.53 7.34 -20.00
CA VAL A 335 20.74 8.14 -20.93
C VAL A 335 21.66 8.83 -21.92
N LEU A 336 21.22 8.87 -23.17
CA LEU A 336 21.92 9.56 -24.25
C LEU A 336 21.44 11.01 -24.32
N ILE A 337 22.34 11.95 -24.08
CA ILE A 337 22.08 13.36 -24.37
C ILE A 337 22.50 13.61 -25.81
N LEU A 338 21.54 13.91 -26.68
CA LEU A 338 21.81 14.22 -28.09
C LEU A 338 22.49 15.59 -28.25
N SER A 339 22.01 16.58 -27.50
CA SER A 339 22.61 17.90 -27.41
C SER A 339 22.18 18.57 -26.11
N CYS A 340 23.07 19.39 -25.56
CA CYS A 340 22.73 20.32 -24.49
C CYS A 340 23.40 21.66 -24.77
N GLN A 341 22.67 22.75 -24.52
CA GLN A 341 23.19 24.10 -24.57
C GLN A 341 22.82 24.80 -23.27
N ALA A 342 23.78 25.51 -22.70
CA ALA A 342 23.59 26.30 -21.50
C ALA A 342 24.34 27.63 -21.63
N GLU A 343 23.73 28.71 -21.16
CA GLU A 343 24.39 30.02 -21.09
C GLU A 343 25.33 30.05 -19.88
N ALA A 344 26.61 30.34 -20.12
CA ALA A 344 27.60 30.50 -19.08
C ALA A 344 27.62 31.95 -18.58
N HIS A 345 27.65 32.13 -17.27
CA HIS A 345 27.74 33.45 -16.65
C HIS A 345 28.81 33.45 -15.56
N VAL A 346 29.53 34.56 -15.40
CA VAL A 346 30.39 34.85 -14.25
C VAL A 346 29.99 36.19 -13.66
N ASP A 347 29.71 36.22 -12.35
CA ASP A 347 29.26 37.42 -11.63
C ASP A 347 28.06 38.15 -12.27
N GLY A 348 27.23 37.41 -13.03
CA GLY A 348 26.05 37.93 -13.72
C GLY A 348 26.30 38.43 -15.15
N GLU A 349 27.55 38.40 -15.64
CA GLU A 349 27.89 38.72 -17.03
C GLU A 349 27.93 37.45 -17.88
N SER A 350 27.41 37.52 -19.11
CA SER A 350 27.46 36.40 -20.06
C SER A 350 28.89 36.17 -20.52
N LEU A 351 29.35 34.93 -20.37
CA LEU A 351 30.64 34.45 -20.87
C LEU A 351 30.52 33.86 -22.27
N GLY A 352 29.35 33.35 -22.62
CA GLY A 352 29.12 32.63 -23.87
C GLY A 352 28.24 31.40 -23.68
N THR A 353 28.24 30.52 -24.67
CA THR A 353 27.40 29.32 -24.69
C THR A 353 28.23 28.08 -24.49
N ILE A 354 27.89 27.30 -23.46
CA ILE A 354 28.40 25.93 -23.28
C ILE A 354 27.56 25.01 -24.14
N SER A 355 28.22 24.26 -25.01
CA SER A 355 27.61 23.21 -25.80
C SER A 355 28.17 21.85 -25.40
N MET A 356 27.28 20.88 -25.31
CA MET A 356 27.61 19.47 -25.14
C MET A 356 27.06 18.71 -26.34
N ALA A 357 27.97 18.10 -27.11
CA ALA A 357 27.63 17.20 -28.20
C ALA A 357 27.14 15.85 -27.66
N GLU A 358 26.66 14.99 -28.56
CA GLU A 358 26.10 13.67 -28.25
C GLU A 358 27.00 12.87 -27.31
N GLN A 359 26.53 12.64 -26.08
CA GLN A 359 27.25 11.95 -25.03
C GLN A 359 26.31 11.15 -24.13
N GLU A 360 26.78 9.97 -23.72
CA GLU A 360 26.09 9.14 -22.74
C GLU A 360 26.44 9.60 -21.32
N ILE A 361 25.43 9.76 -20.48
CA ILE A 361 25.59 10.01 -19.05
C ILE A 361 24.84 8.93 -18.25
N ARG A 362 25.30 8.67 -17.02
CA ARG A 362 24.62 7.77 -16.09
C ARG A 362 23.91 8.58 -15.00
N LEU A 363 22.59 8.44 -14.95
CA LEU A 363 21.77 9.08 -13.93
C LEU A 363 22.07 8.48 -12.55
N GLY A 364 22.35 9.35 -11.58
CA GLY A 364 22.67 9.00 -10.20
C GLY A 364 24.13 8.68 -9.92
N GLU A 365 24.99 8.72 -10.94
CA GLU A 365 26.43 8.49 -10.81
C GLU A 365 27.22 9.69 -11.37
N PRO A 366 28.40 10.00 -10.81
CA PRO A 366 29.29 10.99 -11.41
C PRO A 366 29.80 10.50 -12.76
N CYS A 367 29.61 11.33 -13.80
CA CYS A 367 30.06 11.04 -15.16
C CYS A 367 30.98 12.15 -15.65
N GLN A 368 32.07 11.79 -16.31
CA GLN A 368 32.91 12.75 -17.00
C GLN A 368 32.28 13.07 -18.36
N VAL A 369 32.09 14.35 -18.64
CA VAL A 369 31.61 14.84 -19.93
C VAL A 369 32.54 15.91 -20.48
N HIS A 370 32.55 16.00 -21.81
CA HIS A 370 33.28 17.03 -22.53
C HIS A 370 32.31 18.13 -22.96
N VAL A 371 32.67 19.37 -22.65
CA VAL A 371 31.89 20.54 -23.06
C VAL A 371 32.78 21.56 -23.76
N LEU A 372 32.19 22.30 -24.69
CA LEU A 372 32.82 23.37 -25.43
C LEU A 372 32.15 24.68 -25.05
N LEU A 373 32.92 25.65 -24.56
CA LEU A 373 32.46 27.01 -24.37
C LEU A 373 32.83 27.83 -25.61
N GLU A 374 31.79 28.28 -26.32
CA GLU A 374 31.92 29.29 -27.37
C GLU A 374 31.74 30.66 -26.71
N PRO A 375 32.81 31.47 -26.60
CA PRO A 375 32.73 32.74 -25.91
C PRO A 375 31.86 33.75 -26.68
N ASP A 376 31.13 34.58 -25.93
CA ASP A 376 30.37 35.66 -26.55
C ASP A 376 31.33 36.69 -27.18
N PRO A 377 31.04 37.20 -28.38
CA PRO A 377 31.93 38.10 -29.12
C PRO A 377 32.20 39.46 -28.44
N VAL A 378 31.52 39.73 -27.32
CA VAL A 378 31.60 40.99 -26.56
C VAL A 378 32.27 40.80 -25.19
N GLY A 379 32.48 39.56 -24.74
CA GLY A 379 32.95 39.23 -23.39
C GLY A 379 34.36 38.63 -23.27
N ALA A 380 35.11 38.54 -24.38
CA ALA A 380 36.48 38.01 -24.41
C ALA A 380 37.55 39.00 -23.91
#